data_AF-A0A3E1EGZ1-F1
#
_entry.id   AF-A0A3E1EGZ1-F1
#
_cell.length_a   1.000
_cell.length_b   1.000
_cell.length_c   1.000
_cell.angle_alpha   90.00
_cell.angle_beta   90.00
_cell.angle_gamma   90.00
#
_symmetry.space_group_name_H-M   'P 1'
#
loop_
_entity.id
_entity.type
_entity.pdbx_description
1 polymer ?
#
loop_
_entity_poly.entity_id
_entity_poly.type
_entity_poly.pdbx_seq_one_letter_code
_entity_poly.pdbx_strand_id
1 'polypeptide(L)' 'MARAKNTVETVQITISTTQRVRELLEVLTEEGLYGRNVAETASLLISEKMREMRRLGEIDDNSTSGD' A
#
# COMPACT_ATOMS: atom_id res chain seq x y z
N MET A 1 -19.93 -5.13 27.12
CA MET A 1 -18.48 -4.92 27.25
C MET A 1 -18.04 -3.90 26.22
N ALA A 2 -17.39 -2.82 26.64
CA ALA A 2 -16.90 -1.79 25.71
C ALA A 2 -15.81 -2.40 24.82
N ARG A 3 -15.94 -2.26 23.49
CA ARG A 3 -14.90 -2.72 22.55
C ARG A 3 -13.62 -1.97 22.85
N ALA A 4 -12.50 -2.69 22.97
CA ALA A 4 -11.19 -2.08 23.06
C ALA A 4 -11.00 -1.14 21.87
N LYS A 5 -10.66 0.13 22.14
CA LYS A 5 -10.41 1.13 21.10
C LYS A 5 -9.24 0.63 20.27
N ASN A 6 -9.39 0.55 18.94
CA ASN A 6 -8.29 0.19 18.05
C ASN A 6 -7.07 1.06 18.38
N THR A 7 -5.96 0.43 18.78
CA THR A 7 -4.73 1.11 19.23
C THR A 7 -3.72 1.34 18.10
N VAL A 8 -4.03 0.89 16.88
CA VAL A 8 -3.16 1.06 15.72
C VAL A 8 -3.52 2.37 15.03
N GLU A 9 -2.56 3.30 14.98
CA GLU A 9 -2.70 4.56 14.27
C GLU A 9 -2.78 4.30 12.77
N THR A 10 -3.85 4.79 12.13
CA THR A 10 -4.03 4.71 10.69
C THR A 10 -3.65 6.04 10.05
N VAL A 11 -2.80 6.00 9.04
CA VAL A 11 -2.45 7.18 8.23
C VAL A 11 -3.13 7.07 6.86
N GLN A 12 -3.72 8.16 6.39
CA GLN A 12 -4.31 8.24 5.06
C GLN A 12 -3.28 8.76 4.05
N ILE A 13 -3.12 8.04 2.94
CA ILE A 13 -2.26 8.44 1.81
C ILE A 13 -3.15 8.68 0.59
N THR A 14 -2.94 9.80 -0.11
CA THR A 14 -3.61 10.12 -1.38
C THR A 14 -2.60 10.06 -2.50
N ILE A 15 -2.90 9.31 -3.57
CA ILE A 15 -1.99 9.10 -4.69
C ILE A 15 -2.64 9.65 -5.96
N SER A 16 -1.96 10.54 -6.65
CA SER A 16 -2.33 10.99 -7.99
C SER A 16 -1.65 10.09 -9.02
N THR A 17 -2.43 9.56 -9.95
CA THR A 17 -1.93 8.68 -11.01
C THR A 17 -2.70 8.91 -12.31
N THR A 18 -2.27 8.27 -13.38
CA THR A 18 -2.95 8.34 -14.67
C THR A 18 -4.23 7.49 -14.67
N GLN A 19 -5.19 7.85 -15.52
CA GLN A 19 -6.45 7.11 -15.68
C GLN A 19 -6.22 5.62 -16.01
N ARG A 20 -5.24 5.33 -16.86
CA ARG A 20 -4.87 3.96 -17.22
C ARG A 20 -4.42 3.12 -16.02
N VAL A 21 -3.70 3.71 -15.08
CA VAL A 21 -3.27 2.98 -13.86
C VAL A 21 -4.47 2.69 -12.97
N ARG A 22 -5.41 3.63 -12.86
CA ARG A 22 -6.65 3.40 -12.12
C ARG A 22 -7.46 2.25 -12.71
N GLU A 23 -7.65 2.24 -14.02
CA GLU A 23 -8.37 1.17 -14.73
C GLU A 23 -7.70 -0.19 -14.54
N LEU A 24 -6.37 -0.24 -14.59
CA LEU A 24 -5.64 -1.47 -14.30
C LEU A 24 -5.90 -1.97 -12.87
N LEU A 25 -5.91 -1.08 -11.87
CA LEU A 25 -6.22 -1.48 -10.49
C LEU A 25 -7.66 -1.98 -10.34
N GLU A 26 -8.62 -1.40 -11.08
CA GLU A 26 -10.01 -1.86 -11.11
C GLU A 26 -10.10 -3.29 -11.68
N VAL A 27 -9.46 -3.56 -12.82
CA VAL A 27 -9.40 -4.91 -13.42
C VAL A 27 -8.78 -5.92 -12.46
N LEU A 28 -7.65 -5.58 -11.83
CA LEU A 28 -6.96 -6.47 -10.88
C LEU A 28 -7.79 -6.77 -9.63
N THR A 29 -8.62 -5.83 -9.20
CA THR A 29 -9.61 -6.04 -8.13
C THR A 29 -10.73 -6.97 -8.61
N GLU A 30 -11.27 -6.76 -9.80
CA GLU A 30 -12.37 -7.56 -10.36
C GLU A 30 -11.98 -9.02 -10.61
N GLU A 31 -10.74 -9.25 -11.01
CA GLU A 31 -10.17 -10.60 -11.20
C GLU A 31 -9.92 -11.35 -9.87
N GLY A 32 -10.09 -10.67 -8.73
CA GLY A 32 -9.94 -11.26 -7.40
C GLY A 32 -8.49 -11.58 -7.01
N LEU A 33 -7.52 -11.01 -7.72
CA LEU A 33 -6.08 -11.30 -7.54
C LEU A 33 -5.47 -10.60 -6.31
N TYR A 34 -6.03 -9.48 -5.87
CA TYR A 34 -5.49 -8.66 -4.79
C TYR A 34 -6.53 -8.32 -3.71
N GLY A 35 -6.96 -7.05 -3.65
CA GLY A 35 -7.83 -6.51 -2.61
C GLY A 35 -9.29 -6.45 -3.04
N ARG A 36 -10.18 -6.16 -2.08
CA ARG A 36 -11.63 -6.07 -2.32
C ARG A 36 -12.06 -4.79 -3.02
N ASN A 37 -11.15 -3.82 -3.11
CA ASN A 37 -11.34 -2.54 -3.77
C ASN A 37 -9.99 -2.03 -4.29
N VAL A 38 -10.05 -1.01 -5.14
CA VAL A 38 -8.89 -0.37 -5.77
C VAL A 38 -7.84 0.12 -4.75
N ALA A 39 -8.28 0.66 -3.61
CA ALA A 39 -7.37 1.18 -2.59
C ALA A 39 -6.61 0.06 -1.87
N GLU A 40 -7.28 -1.04 -1.54
CA GLU A 40 -6.64 -2.23 -0.98
C GLU A 40 -5.66 -2.84 -1.99
N THR A 41 -6.06 -2.98 -3.25
CA THR A 41 -5.17 -3.48 -4.32
C THR A 41 -3.93 -2.61 -4.46
N ALA A 42 -4.09 -1.29 -4.50
CA ALA A 42 -2.96 -0.36 -4.55
C ALA A 42 -2.05 -0.51 -3.33
N SER A 43 -2.62 -0.61 -2.12
CA SER A 43 -1.86 -0.79 -0.88
C SER A 43 -1.03 -2.08 -0.88
N LEU A 44 -1.62 -3.18 -1.35
CA LEU A 44 -0.93 -4.47 -1.46
C LEU A 44 0.22 -4.42 -2.47
N LEU A 45 -0.02 -3.85 -3.66
CA LEU A 45 0.99 -3.70 -4.71
C LEU A 45 2.15 -2.80 -4.26
N ILE A 46 1.87 -1.69 -3.59
CA ILE A 46 2.90 -0.80 -3.02
C ILE A 46 3.72 -1.56 -1.98
N SER A 47 3.06 -2.31 -1.09
CA SER A 47 3.72 -3.09 -0.05
C SER A 47 4.61 -4.18 -0.63
N GLU A 48 4.15 -4.86 -1.68
CA GLU A 48 4.92 -5.88 -2.41
C GLU A 48 6.15 -5.27 -3.07
N LYS A 49 5.98 -4.15 -3.78
CA LYS A 49 7.10 -3.46 -4.45
C LYS A 49 8.12 -2.94 -3.46
N MET A 50 7.70 -2.37 -2.32
CA MET A 50 8.63 -1.95 -1.27
C MET A 50 9.43 -3.12 -0.69
N ARG A 51 8.82 -4.30 -0.52
CA ARG A 51 9.52 -5.51 -0.07
C ARG A 51 10.51 -6.00 -1.12
N GLU A 52 10.14 -5.98 -2.38
CA GLU A 52 11.01 -6.34 -3.51
C GLU A 52 12.22 -5.40 -3.57
N MET A 53 12.00 -4.08 -3.55
CA MET A 53 13.07 -3.09 -3.60
C MET A 53 14.04 -3.21 -2.41
N ARG A 54 13.53 -3.48 -1.20
CA ARG A 54 14.38 -3.79 -0.03
C ARG A 54 15.21 -5.05 -0.25
N ARG A 55 14.62 -6.11 -0.83
CA ARG A 55 15.35 -7.35 -1.13
C ARG A 55 16.46 -7.12 -2.16
N LEU A 56 16.24 -6.24 -3.13
CA LEU A 56 17.21 -5.87 -4.16
C LEU A 56 18.29 -4.89 -3.66
N GLY A 57 18.16 -4.38 -2.43
CA GLY A 57 19.08 -3.39 -1.88
C GLY A 57 18.92 -2.00 -2.49
N GLU A 58 17.78 -1.71 -3.13
CA GLU A 58 17.50 -0.42 -3.77
C GLU A 58 16.96 0.63 -2.78
N ILE A 59 16.53 0.20 -1.58
CA ILE A 59 16.08 1.05 -0.49
C ILE A 59 16.94 0.74 0.74
N ASP A 60 17.84 1.66 1.10
CA ASP A 60 18.55 1.65 2.37
C ASP A 60 17.66 2.25 3.47
N ASP A 61 17.51 1.54 4.59
CA ASP A 61 16.69 1.91 5.75
C ASP A 61 17.30 3.06 6.60
N ASN A 62 18.22 3.86 6.02
CA ASN A 62 19.07 4.78 6.78
C ASN A 62 18.49 6.21 6.95
N SER A 63 17.17 6.39 6.83
CA SER A 63 16.52 7.71 6.99
C SER A 63 15.89 7.94 8.38
N THR A 64 16.21 7.12 9.39
CA THR A 64 15.80 7.39 10.78
C THR A 64 17.03 7.51 11.68
N SER A 65 17.81 8.56 11.47
CA SER A 65 18.75 9.10 12.45
C SER A 65 18.86 10.60 12.17
N GLY A 66 17.94 11.37 12.74
CA GLY A 66 17.92 12.82 12.70
C GLY A 66 17.27 13.33 13.98
N ASP A 67 18.15 13.77 14.89
CA ASP A 67 17.98 14.49 16.17
C ASP A 67 16.98 13.98 17.23
#